data_AF-A0A5N6EAD7-F1
#
_entry.id   AF-A0A5N6EAD7-F1
#
_cell.length_a   1.000
_cell.length_b   1.000
_cell.length_c   1.000
_cell.angle_alpha   90.00
_cell.angle_beta   90.00
_cell.angle_gamma   90.00
#
_symmetry.space_group_name_H-M   'P 1'
#
loop_
_entity.id
_entity.type
_entity.pdbx_description
1 polymer ?
#
loop_
_entity_poly.entity_id
_entity_poly.type
_entity_poly.pdbx_seq_one_letter_code
_entity_poly.pdbx_strand_id
1 'polypeptide(L)'
;MTTFQFQVKELTIPYQSIREYHHAVKGVGPPLQLAVEQYIPLNNLNPSPDDITITAGHANGIPKECYGPIWDDLLRSTSAKTKVIWIPRV
;
A
#
# COMPACT_ATOMS: atom_id res chain seq x y z
N MET A 1 -1.85 23.98 -9.50
CA MET A 1 -1.61 22.81 -8.64
C MET A 1 -1.66 21.57 -9.51
N THR A 2 -0.53 20.91 -9.76
CA THR A 2 -0.50 19.60 -10.42
C THR A 2 -0.81 18.54 -9.36
N THR A 3 -2.04 18.02 -9.37
CA THR A 3 -2.44 16.84 -8.61
C THR A 3 -1.73 15.62 -9.19
N PHE A 4 -1.00 14.86 -8.38
CA PHE A 4 -0.40 13.62 -8.86
C PHE A 4 -1.49 12.56 -8.93
N GLN A 5 -1.79 12.12 -10.15
CA GLN A 5 -2.72 11.02 -10.34
C GLN A 5 -1.95 9.71 -10.19
N PHE A 6 -2.53 8.79 -9.44
CA PHE A 6 -2.03 7.43 -9.25
C PHE A 6 -2.90 6.47 -10.04
N GLN A 7 -2.28 5.48 -10.68
CA GLN A 7 -2.98 4.27 -11.05
C GLN A 7 -3.06 3.38 -9.82
N VAL A 8 -4.27 3.16 -9.31
CA VAL A 8 -4.51 2.27 -8.16
C VAL A 8 -4.80 0.86 -8.65
N LYS A 9 -4.05 -0.12 -8.15
CA LYS A 9 -4.27 -1.54 -8.42
C LYS A 9 -4.55 -2.28 -7.12
N GLU A 10 -5.69 -2.93 -7.05
CA GLU A 10 -6.07 -3.79 -5.93
C GLU A 10 -5.53 -5.21 -6.13
N LEU A 11 -5.05 -5.80 -5.04
CA LEU A 11 -4.62 -7.19 -5.01
C LEU A 11 -4.99 -7.83 -3.68
N THR A 12 -5.12 -9.15 -3.70
CA THR A 12 -5.33 -9.96 -2.51
C THR A 12 -4.24 -11.02 -2.46
N ILE A 13 -3.53 -11.10 -1.33
CA ILE A 13 -2.46 -12.08 -1.13
C ILE A 13 -2.72 -12.92 0.12
N PRO A 14 -2.24 -14.17 0.17
CA PRO A 14 -2.25 -14.96 1.39
C PRO A 14 -1.49 -14.22 2.49
N TYR A 15 -2.11 -14.09 3.65
CA TYR A 15 -1.45 -13.56 4.83
C TYR A 15 -0.64 -14.65 5.53
N GLN A 16 0.25 -14.24 6.44
CA GLN A 16 1.04 -15.18 7.26
C GLN A 16 0.14 -16.21 7.95
N SER A 17 0.62 -17.42 8.27
CA SER A 17 -0.20 -18.44 8.97
C SER A 17 -0.04 -18.41 10.49
N ILE A 18 1.15 -18.04 10.99
CA ILE A 18 1.45 -17.98 12.43
C ILE A 18 0.79 -16.74 13.05
N ARG A 19 0.21 -16.87 14.25
CA ARG A 19 -0.46 -15.80 14.99
C ARG A 19 0.06 -15.74 16.42
N GLU A 20 0.14 -14.52 16.96
CA GLU A 20 0.56 -14.28 18.33
C GLU A 20 -0.48 -14.77 19.34
N TYR A 21 -1.76 -14.45 19.13
CA TYR A 21 -2.83 -14.76 20.09
C TYR A 21 -3.54 -16.07 19.79
N HIS A 22 -3.80 -16.84 20.86
CA HIS A 22 -4.73 -17.96 20.81
C HIS A 22 -6.12 -17.44 20.39
N HIS A 23 -6.77 -18.12 19.44
CA HIS A 23 -8.05 -17.71 18.84
C HIS A 23 -8.02 -16.45 17.96
N ALA A 24 -6.85 -15.99 17.49
CA ALA A 24 -6.76 -14.94 16.47
C ALA A 24 -7.47 -15.29 15.15
N VAL A 25 -7.74 -16.58 14.91
CA VAL A 25 -8.55 -17.09 13.80
C VAL A 25 -9.58 -18.07 14.34
N LYS A 26 -10.80 -18.02 13.81
CA LYS A 26 -11.89 -18.93 14.19
C LYS A 26 -11.77 -20.25 13.44
N GLY A 27 -11.38 -21.31 14.13
CA GLY A 27 -11.39 -22.69 13.62
C GLY A 27 -10.31 -22.98 12.57
N VAL A 28 -10.44 -24.13 11.90
CA VAL A 28 -9.57 -24.56 10.79
C VAL A 28 -10.21 -24.06 9.49
N GLY A 29 -9.79 -22.88 9.04
CA GLY A 29 -10.26 -22.25 7.81
C GLY A 29 -9.14 -22.10 6.77
N PRO A 30 -9.48 -21.61 5.56
CA PRO A 30 -8.45 -21.22 4.59
C PRO A 30 -7.54 -20.13 5.19
N PRO A 31 -6.31 -19.96 4.66
CA PRO A 31 -5.42 -18.89 5.09
C PRO A 31 -6.13 -17.54 5.02
N LEU A 32 -5.90 -16.69 6.03
CA LEU A 32 -6.36 -15.31 5.98
C LEU A 32 -5.80 -14.62 4.73
N GLN A 33 -6.56 -13.70 4.19
CA GLN A 33 -6.19 -12.94 3.00
C GLN A 33 -5.90 -11.50 3.41
N LEU A 34 -4.88 -10.90 2.83
CA LEU A 34 -4.57 -9.49 2.96
C LEU A 34 -4.95 -8.78 1.67
N ALA A 35 -5.90 -7.85 1.76
CA ALA A 35 -6.17 -6.91 0.69
C ALA A 35 -5.10 -5.82 0.71
N VAL A 36 -4.52 -5.51 -0.44
CA VAL A 36 -3.48 -4.50 -0.59
C VAL A 36 -3.79 -3.65 -1.80
N GLU A 37 -3.48 -2.37 -1.71
CA GLU A 37 -3.54 -1.42 -2.80
C GLU A 37 -2.14 -0.98 -3.19
N GLN A 38 -1.89 -0.97 -4.50
CA GLN A 38 -0.71 -0.38 -5.10
C GLN A 38 -1.09 0.97 -5.69
N TYR A 39 -0.39 2.02 -5.28
CA TYR A 39 -0.46 3.33 -5.90
C TYR A 39 0.76 3.48 -6.80
N ILE A 40 0.53 3.48 -8.11
CA ILE A 40 1.58 3.62 -9.13
C ILE A 40 1.57 5.07 -9.63
N PRO A 41 2.62 5.87 -9.40
CA PRO A 41 2.66 7.26 -9.83
C PRO A 41 2.63 7.37 -11.37
N LEU A 42 1.71 8.16 -11.93
CA LEU A 42 1.64 8.35 -13.39
C LEU A 42 2.81 9.15 -13.97
N ASN A 43 3.62 9.80 -13.12
CA ASN A 43 4.83 10.51 -13.55
C ASN A 43 6.04 9.58 -13.75
N ASN A 44 5.93 8.29 -13.42
CA ASN A 44 7.01 7.32 -13.52
C ASN A 44 6.52 5.92 -13.95
N LEU A 45 5.94 5.85 -15.15
CA LEU A 45 5.38 4.59 -15.68
C LEU A 45 6.43 3.55 -16.08
N ASN A 46 7.68 3.97 -16.30
CA ASN A 46 8.81 3.10 -16.66
C ASN A 46 9.91 3.25 -15.59
N PRO A 47 9.72 2.66 -14.41
CA PRO A 47 10.63 2.85 -13.28
C PRO A 47 12.01 2.22 -13.53
N SER A 48 13.06 2.93 -13.10
CA SER A 48 14.44 2.44 -13.05
C SER A 48 14.63 1.45 -11.90
N PRO A 49 15.60 0.52 -11.95
CA PRO A 49 15.97 -0.31 -10.81
C PRO A 49 16.35 0.48 -9.54
N ASP A 50 16.85 1.71 -9.71
CA ASP A 50 17.24 2.60 -8.61
C ASP A 50 16.06 3.38 -7.99
N ASP A 51 14.85 3.26 -8.57
CA ASP A 51 13.67 3.96 -8.08
C ASP A 51 13.11 3.30 -6.81
N ILE A 52 12.51 4.12 -5.96
CA ILE A 52 12.13 3.72 -4.61
C ILE A 52 10.77 3.01 -4.63
N THR A 53 10.66 1.92 -3.87
CA THR A 53 9.38 1.30 -3.50
C THR A 53 9.06 1.61 -2.05
N ILE A 54 7.84 2.06 -1.79
CA ILE A 54 7.38 2.41 -0.45
C ILE A 54 6.36 1.36 0.01
N THR A 55 6.52 0.86 1.23
CA THR A 55 5.53 0.01 1.89
C THR A 55 5.02 0.73 3.13
N ALA A 56 3.74 1.04 3.14
CA ALA A 56 3.06 1.74 4.22
C ALA A 56 2.20 0.78 5.05
N GLY A 57 2.00 1.12 6.32
CA GLY A 57 1.03 0.49 7.20
C GLY A 57 -0.03 1.50 7.62
N HIS A 58 -1.28 1.08 7.70
CA HIS A 58 -2.34 1.93 8.21
C HIS A 58 -2.27 2.00 9.76
N ALA A 59 -2.83 3.07 10.32
CA ALA A 59 -3.04 3.19 11.77
C ALA A 59 -4.45 2.70 12.14
N ASN A 60 -4.62 2.17 13.35
CA ASN A 60 -5.88 1.59 13.81
C ASN A 60 -7.06 2.56 13.64
N GLY A 61 -8.12 2.11 12.96
CA GLY A 61 -9.34 2.89 12.75
C GLY A 61 -9.22 4.05 11.76
N ILE A 62 -8.09 4.19 11.05
CA ILE A 62 -7.91 5.22 10.02
C ILE A 62 -8.24 4.63 8.65
N PRO A 63 -9.20 5.22 7.92
CA PRO A 63 -9.58 4.75 6.60
C PRO A 63 -8.49 5.10 5.58
N LYS A 64 -8.39 4.28 4.53
CA LYS A 64 -7.30 4.38 3.54
C LYS A 64 -7.30 5.71 2.77
N GLU A 65 -8.47 6.33 2.60
CA GLU A 65 -8.66 7.57 1.86
C GLU A 65 -7.89 8.74 2.47
N CYS A 66 -7.55 8.65 3.76
CA CYS A 66 -6.70 9.63 4.45
C CYS A 66 -5.25 9.65 3.92
N TYR A 67 -4.79 8.60 3.24
CA TYR A 67 -3.41 8.50 2.78
C TYR A 67 -3.18 9.06 1.37
N GLY A 68 -4.22 9.20 0.53
CA GLY A 68 -4.05 9.77 -0.81
C GLY A 68 -3.30 11.12 -0.83
N PRO A 69 -3.73 12.10 -0.01
CA PRO A 69 -3.06 13.40 0.07
C PRO A 69 -1.59 13.33 0.53
N ILE A 70 -1.26 12.42 1.45
CA ILE A 70 0.11 12.31 1.98
C ILE A 70 1.09 11.81 0.92
N TRP A 71 0.65 10.91 0.03
CA TRP A 71 1.46 10.42 -1.08
C TRP A 71 1.72 11.52 -2.10
N ASP A 72 0.70 12.33 -2.34
CA ASP A 72 0.75 13.50 -3.19
C ASP A 72 1.80 14.52 -2.70
N ASP A 73 1.76 14.85 -1.41
CA ASP A 73 2.73 15.76 -0.78
C ASP A 73 4.14 15.15 -0.75
N LEU A 74 4.25 13.85 -0.45
CA LEU A 74 5.52 13.14 -0.45
C LEU A 74 6.20 13.23 -1.82
N LEU A 75 5.48 12.91 -2.90
CA LEU A 75 6.01 12.98 -4.28
C LEU A 75 6.36 14.40 -4.72
N ARG A 76 5.69 15.43 -4.18
CA ARG A 76 6.07 16.84 -4.43
C ARG A 76 7.36 17.22 -3.71
N SER A 77 7.56 16.69 -2.50
CA SER A 77 8.66 17.09 -1.62
C SER A 77 9.99 16.38 -1.92
N THR A 78 9.95 15.26 -2.63
CA THR A 78 11.13 14.45 -2.91
C THR A 78 11.61 14.59 -4.36
N SER A 79 12.92 14.61 -4.56
CA SER A 79 13.53 14.48 -5.89
C SER A 79 13.67 13.01 -6.32
N ALA A 80 13.53 12.07 -5.38
CA ALA A 80 13.64 10.65 -5.67
C ALA A 80 12.39 10.14 -6.39
N LYS A 81 12.60 9.40 -7.47
CA LYS A 81 11.50 8.79 -8.20
C LYS A 81 10.95 7.60 -7.43
N THR A 82 9.64 7.58 -7.24
CA THR A 82 8.93 6.46 -6.64
C THR A 82 8.34 5.59 -7.74
N LYS A 83 8.51 4.28 -7.60
CA LYS A 83 7.98 3.24 -8.49
C LYS A 83 6.54 2.89 -8.11
N VAL A 84 6.31 2.60 -6.84
CA VAL A 84 5.03 2.10 -6.33
C VAL A 84 4.97 2.30 -4.81
N ILE A 85 3.76 2.54 -4.31
CA ILE A 85 3.45 2.58 -2.89
C ILE A 85 2.46 1.45 -2.60
N TRP A 86 2.75 0.62 -1.60
CA TRP A 86 1.88 -0.48 -1.17
C TRP A 86 1.25 -0.15 0.18
N ILE A 87 -0.06 -0.33 0.29
CA ILE A 87 -0.76 -0.16 1.57
C ILE A 87 -1.81 -1.26 1.78
N PRO A 88 -1.83 -1.92 2.96
CA PRO A 88 -2.94 -2.77 3.35
C PRO A 88 -4.27 -2.03 3.31
N ARG A 89 -5.27 -2.63 2.67
CA ARG A 89 -6.64 -2.15 2.66
C ARG A 89 -7.38 -2.83 3.82
N VAL A 90 -7.66 -2.08 4.88
CA VAL A 90 -8.51 -2.49 6.00
C VAL A 90 -9.89 -1.87 5.90
#